data_AF-A0AA39VZW5-F1
#
_entry.id   AF-A0AA39VZW5-F1
#
_cell.length_a   1.000
_cell.length_b   1.000
_cell.length_c   1.000
_cell.angle_alpha   90.00
_cell.angle_beta   90.00
_cell.angle_gamma   90.00
#
_symmetry.space_group_name_H-M   'P 1'
#
loop_
_entity.id
_entity.type
_entity.pdbx_description
1 polymer ?
#
loop_
_entity_poly.entity_id
_entity_poly.type
_entity_poly.pdbx_seq_one_letter_code
_entity_poly.pdbx_strand_id
1 'polypeptide(L)' 'MVVDLDGGLYEHYSEYNKCLANTLEELLGEEVYKSFFIEHANDGSGIEAALLAASHSLYRPADSNFFGIVSHITEI' A
#
# COMPACT_ATOMS: atom_id res chain seq x y z
N MET A 1 7.27 5.96 8.96
CA MET A 1 6.07 5.12 8.76
C MET A 1 5.58 5.38 7.35
N VAL A 2 5.29 4.34 6.58
CA VAL A 2 4.67 4.49 5.25
C VAL A 2 3.18 4.19 5.41
N VAL A 3 2.34 5.02 4.80
CA VAL A 3 0.89 4.84 4.78
C VAL A 3 0.45 4.83 3.32
N ASP A 4 -0.04 3.68 2.90
CA ASP A 4 -0.61 3.50 1.56
C ASP A 4 -2.05 4.01 1.55
N LEU A 5 -2.32 4.97 0.68
CA LEU A 5 -3.66 5.49 0.44
C LEU A 5 -4.12 5.09 -0.96
N ASP A 6 -5.31 4.48 -1.01
CA ASP A 6 -5.99 4.03 -2.22
C ASP A 6 -7.41 4.62 -2.22
N GLY A 7 -7.95 4.92 -3.39
CA GLY A 7 -9.32 5.38 -3.59
C GLY A 7 -9.47 6.69 -4.35
N GLY A 8 -10.53 6.75 -5.16
CA GLY A 8 -10.74 7.81 -6.17
C GLY A 8 -10.77 9.25 -5.65
N LEU A 9 -11.08 9.49 -4.38
CA LEU A 9 -11.03 10.82 -3.76
C LEU A 9 -9.59 11.30 -3.54
N TYR A 10 -8.70 10.41 -3.12
CA TYR A 10 -7.28 10.73 -2.95
C TYR A 10 -6.59 10.88 -4.31
N GLU A 11 -6.96 10.04 -5.28
CA GLU A 11 -6.43 10.05 -6.65
C GLU A 11 -6.85 11.25 -7.48
N HIS A 12 -8.13 11.61 -7.45
CA HIS A 12 -8.73 12.51 -8.44
C HIS A 12 -9.11 13.88 -7.85
N TYR A 13 -8.95 14.10 -6.54
CA TYR A 13 -9.33 15.36 -5.90
C TYR A 13 -8.19 15.94 -5.05
N SER A 14 -7.38 16.80 -5.67
CA SER A 14 -6.13 17.32 -5.10
C SER A 14 -6.31 18.09 -3.79
N GLU A 15 -7.45 18.76 -3.62
CA GLU A 15 -7.80 19.56 -2.46
C GLU A 15 -8.07 18.68 -1.24
N TYR A 16 -8.62 17.48 -1.46
CA TYR A 16 -8.78 16.48 -0.40
C TYR A 16 -7.42 15.99 0.08
N ASN A 17 -6.51 15.66 -0.84
CA ASN A 17 -5.15 15.24 -0.50
C ASN A 17 -4.41 16.32 0.33
N LYS A 18 -4.44 17.59 -0.12
CA LYS A 18 -3.85 18.72 0.64
C LYS A 18 -4.47 18.88 2.02
N CYS A 19 -5.79 18.80 2.12
CA CYS A 19 -6.50 18.91 3.40
C CYS A 19 -6.10 17.78 4.35
N LEU A 20 -6.02 16.55 3.84
CA LEU A 20 -5.61 15.37 4.59
C LEU A 20 -4.17 15.50 5.12
N ALA A 21 -3.23 15.88 4.25
CA ALA A 21 -1.83 16.08 4.62
C ALA A 21 -1.66 17.16 5.71
N ASN A 22 -2.29 18.32 5.53
CA ASN A 22 -2.25 19.42 6.50
C ASN A 22 -2.88 19.02 7.85
N THR A 23 -4.00 18.30 7.81
CA THR A 23 -4.67 17.82 9.03
C THR A 23 -3.79 16.82 9.79
N LEU A 24 -3.10 15.92 9.07
CA LEU A 24 -2.16 14.98 9.68
C LEU A 24 -0.95 15.69 10.29
N GLU A 25 -0.41 16.70 9.60
CA GLU A 25 0.68 17.53 10.14
C GLU A 25 0.25 18.26 11.42
N GLU A 26 -0.96 18.83 11.44
CA GLU A 26 -1.51 19.52 12.62
C GLU A 26 -1.72 18.56 13.81
N LEU A 27 -2.26 17.37 13.57
CA LEU A 27 -2.55 16.38 14.61
C LEU A 27 -1.30 15.72 15.19
N LEU A 28 -0.31 15.42 14.36
CA LEU A 28 0.89 14.69 14.75
C LEU A 28 2.03 15.61 15.19
N GLY A 29 2.00 16.87 14.76
CA GLY A 29 3.09 17.81 14.90
C GLY A 29 4.20 17.58 13.88
N GLU A 30 4.91 18.66 13.56
CA GLU A 30 5.88 18.72 12.45
C GLU A 30 6.99 17.66 12.54
N GLU A 31 7.52 17.38 13.74
CA GLU A 31 8.60 16.40 13.92
C GLU A 31 8.16 14.97 13.60
N VAL A 32 6.96 14.59 14.04
CA VAL A 32 6.42 13.25 13.80
C VAL A 32 5.97 13.14 12.35
N TYR A 33 5.32 14.17 11.80
CA TYR A 33 4.85 14.19 10.42
C TYR A 33 5.98 14.01 9.39
N LYS A 34 7.16 14.61 9.62
CA LYS A 34 8.35 14.39 8.75
C LYS A 34 8.81 12.94 8.66
N SER A 35 8.40 12.09 9.60
CA SER A 35 8.69 10.65 9.57
C SER A 35 7.62 9.83 8.82
N PHE A 36 6.52 10.47 8.38
CA PHE A 36 5.48 9.86 7.56
C PHE A 36 5.76 10.06 6.08
N PHE A 37 5.57 8.99 5.31
CA PHE A 37 5.52 9.02 3.86
C PHE A 37 4.14 8.51 3.45
N ILE A 38 3.37 9.39 2.83
CA ILE A 38 2.06 9.04 2.27
C ILE A 38 2.32 8.62 0.83
N GLU A 39 2.15 7.34 0.54
CA GLU A 39 2.34 6.78 -0.78
C GLU A 39 0.99 6.46 -1.42
N HIS A 40 0.90 6.67 -2.73
CA HIS A 40 -0.27 6.31 -3.49
C HIS A 40 -0.18 4.83 -3.87
N ALA A 41 -1.09 4.01 -3.36
CA ALA A 41 -1.19 2.61 -3.72
C ALA A 41 -2.38 2.42 -4.67
N ASN A 42 -2.11 2.18 -5.95
CA ASN A 42 -3.14 1.93 -6.94
C ASN A 42 -3.58 0.45 -6.87
N ASP A 43 -4.81 0.18 -6.41
CA ASP A 43 -5.38 -1.17 -6.26
C ASP A 43 -4.54 -2.12 -5.36
N GLY A 44 -3.95 -1.57 -4.29
CA GLY A 44 -3.08 -2.35 -3.39
C GLY A 44 -3.76 -3.59 -2.79
N SER A 45 -5.07 -3.49 -2.56
CA SER A 45 -5.88 -4.57 -1.97
C SER A 45 -5.98 -5.83 -2.84
N GLY A 46 -5.98 -5.70 -4.17
CA GLY A 46 -6.07 -6.84 -5.09
C GLY A 46 -4.78 -7.67 -5.08
N ILE A 47 -3.63 -6.99 -5.15
CA ILE A 47 -2.31 -7.61 -5.08
C ILE A 47 -2.08 -8.23 -3.70
N GLU A 48 -2.44 -7.53 -2.63
CA GLU A 48 -2.31 -8.05 -1.26
C GLU A 48 -3.17 -9.30 -1.05
N ALA A 49 -4.42 -9.30 -1.55
CA ALA A 49 -5.28 -10.48 -1.49
C ALA A 49 -4.69 -11.68 -2.24
N ALA A 50 -4.11 -11.45 -3.43
CA ALA A 50 -3.43 -12.49 -4.20
C ALA A 50 -2.18 -13.00 -3.47
N LEU A 51 -1.38 -12.11 -2.89
CA LEU A 51 -0.19 -12.46 -2.12
C LEU A 51 -0.54 -13.27 -0.85
N LEU A 52 -1.58 -12.86 -0.14
CA LEU A 52 -2.09 -13.56 1.03
C LEU A 52 -2.60 -14.95 0.65
N ALA A 53 -3.37 -15.07 -0.43
CA ALA A 53 -3.86 -16.35 -0.94
C ALA A 53 -2.71 -17.28 -1.36
N ALA A 54 -1.66 -16.76 -2.00
CA ALA A 54 -0.51 -17.55 -2.41
C ALA A 54 0.34 -18.01 -1.21
N SER A 55 0.54 -17.15 -0.22
CA SER A 55 1.25 -17.47 1.03
C SER A 55 0.54 -18.55 1.85
N HIS A 56 -0.79 -18.64 1.74
CA HIS A 56 -1.62 -19.65 2.39
C HIS A 56 -2.11 -20.76 1.44
N SER A 57 -1.53 -20.87 0.24
CA SER A 57 -1.98 -21.87 -0.73
C SER A 57 -1.60 -23.28 -0.30
N LEU A 58 -2.51 -24.24 -0.53
CA LEU A 58 -2.29 -25.68 -0.27
C LEU A 58 -1.31 -26.30 -1.27
N TYR A 59 -1.01 -25.59 -2.36
CA TYR A 59 -0.05 -26.00 -3.37
C TYR A 59 1.28 -25.32 -3.05
N ARG A 60 2.21 -26.06 -2.46
CA ARG A 60 3.57 -25.59 -2.22
C ARG A 60 4.45 -26.14 -3.35
N PRO A 61 4.80 -25.36 -4.38
CA PRO A 61 5.79 -25.79 -5.34
C PRO A 61 7.08 -26.08 -4.57
N ALA A 62 7.70 -27.23 -4.82
CA ALA A 62 8.86 -27.71 -4.05
C ALA A 62 10.06 -26.74 -4.07
N ASP A 63 10.07 -25.79 -5.02
CA ASP A 63 11.22 -24.95 -5.36
C ASP A 63 10.92 -23.44 -5.35
N SER A 64 9.71 -23.00 -4.98
CA SER A 64 9.34 -21.58 -5.01
C SER A 64 9.58 -20.91 -3.66
N ASN A 65 10.56 -20.01 -3.60
CA ASN A 65 10.73 -19.08 -2.48
C ASN A 65 9.70 -17.95 -2.56
N PHE A 66 9.37 -17.33 -1.42
CA PHE A 66 8.41 -16.20 -1.33
C PHE A 66 8.61 -15.14 -2.42
N PHE A 67 9.86 -14.82 -2.75
CA PHE A 67 10.21 -13.87 -3.80
C PHE A 67 9.72 -14.28 -5.21
N GLY A 68 9.76 -15.58 -5.53
CA GLY A 68 9.24 -16.11 -6.81
C GLY A 68 7.72 -16.13 -6.89
N ILE A 69 7.04 -16.20 -5.74
CA ILE A 69 5.58 -16.07 -5.65
C ILE A 69 5.19 -14.60 -5.86
N VAL A 70 5.88 -13.67 -5.19
CA VAL A 70 5.65 -12.22 -5.35
C VAL A 70 5.84 -11.81 -6.81
N SER A 71 6.93 -12.22 -7.48
CA SER A 71 7.19 -11.83 -8.87
C SER A 71 6.10 -12.27 -9.84
N HIS A 72 5.52 -13.46 -9.65
CA HIS A 72 4.43 -13.95 -10.50
C HIS A 72 3.09 -13.25 -10.25
N ILE A 73 2.86 -12.75 -9.04
CA ILE A 73 1.61 -12.04 -8.69
C ILE A 73 1.67 -10.59 -9.15
N THR A 74 2.83 -9.95 -9.08
CA THR A 74 3.02 -8.56 -9.52
C THR A 74 3.07 -8.39 -11.05
N GLU A 75 3.11 -9.49 -11.82
CA GLU A 75 3.07 -9.49 -13.29
C GLU A 75 1.65 -9.66 -13.88
N ILE A 76 0.62 -9.81 -13.03
CA ILE A 76 -0.81 -9.89 -13.41
C ILE A 76 -1.44 -8.50 -13.27
#